data_AF-A0A433ZZG9-F1
#
_entry.id   AF-A0A433ZZG9-F1
#
_cell.length_a   1.000
_cell.length_b   1.000
_cell.length_c   1.000
_cell.angle_alpha   90.00
_cell.angle_beta   90.00
_cell.angle_gamma   90.00
#
_symmetry.space_group_name_H-M   'P 1'
#
loop_
_entity.id
_entity.type
_entity.pdbx_description
1 polymer ?
#
loop_
_entity_poly.entity_id
_entity_poly.type
_entity_poly.pdbx_seq_one_letter_code
_entity_poly.pdbx_strand_id
1 'polypeptide(L)'
;MGVSIYPHDGASAIELIQAADVAMYHAKAAGRNDVHFFSLAMRRTSEAAQELEAGIRGASEKDQLFLAFPPRVCLRPGTIVGADSLLRWRP
;
A
#
# COMPACT_ATOMS: atom_id res chain seq x y z
N MET A 1 5.94 -3.06 17.72
CA MET A 1 6.05 -4.48 18.10
C MET A 1 4.87 -5.21 17.48
N GLY A 2 5.10 -6.36 16.85
CA GLY A 2 4.03 -7.22 16.32
C GLY A 2 3.77 -8.40 17.24
N VAL A 3 2.51 -8.76 17.45
CA VAL A 3 2.08 -9.87 18.30
C VAL A 3 1.17 -10.80 17.51
N SER A 4 1.39 -12.12 17.63
CA SER A 4 0.49 -13.17 17.13
C SER A 4 0.11 -14.13 18.26
N ILE A 5 -1.06 -14.76 18.14
CA ILE A 5 -1.70 -15.57 19.18
C ILE A 5 -2.03 -16.95 18.62
N TYR A 6 -1.46 -18.00 19.24
CA TYR A 6 -1.89 -19.38 18.99
C TYR A 6 -3.19 -19.69 19.74
N PRO A 7 -4.14 -20.46 19.15
CA PRO A 7 -4.13 -21.01 17.79
C PRO A 7 -4.79 -20.10 16.75
N HIS A 8 -5.22 -18.90 17.14
CA HIS A 8 -6.05 -18.01 16.33
C HIS A 8 -5.34 -17.50 15.06
N ASP A 9 -4.05 -17.18 15.16
CA ASP A 9 -3.26 -16.55 14.10
C ASP A 9 -2.39 -17.54 13.32
N GLY A 10 -2.42 -18.81 13.70
CA GLY A 10 -1.65 -19.89 13.10
C GLY A 10 -1.66 -21.15 13.97
N ALA A 11 -1.65 -22.30 13.33
CA ALA A 11 -1.55 -23.61 13.96
C ALA A 11 -0.10 -24.13 14.01
N SER A 12 0.82 -23.50 13.29
CA SER A 12 2.26 -23.84 13.28
C SER A 12 3.14 -22.67 13.71
N ALA A 13 4.36 -22.97 14.17
CA ALA A 13 5.34 -21.95 14.54
C ALA A 13 5.65 -21.00 13.36
N ILE A 14 5.71 -21.54 12.13
CA ILE A 14 5.98 -20.75 10.92
C ILE A 14 4.84 -19.76 10.68
N GLU A 15 3.58 -20.20 10.78
CA GLU A 15 2.41 -19.33 10.59
C GLU A 15 2.35 -18.21 11.64
N LEU A 16 2.66 -18.52 12.90
CA LEU A 16 2.68 -17.53 13.99
C LEU A 16 3.79 -16.49 13.80
N ILE A 17 4.97 -16.91 13.35
CA ILE A 17 6.08 -15.99 13.05
C ILE A 17 5.68 -15.06 11.90
N GLN A 18 5.13 -15.60 10.80
CA GLN A 18 4.64 -14.80 9.68
C GLN A 18 3.55 -13.81 10.12
N ALA A 19 2.62 -14.23 10.97
CA ALA A 19 1.59 -13.36 11.53
C ALA A 19 2.18 -12.23 12.39
N ALA A 20 3.17 -12.52 13.24
CA ALA A 20 3.85 -11.51 14.05
C ALA A 20 4.64 -10.52 13.19
N ASP A 21 5.28 -10.98 12.12
CA ASP A 21 6.01 -10.12 11.16
C ASP A 21 5.08 -9.16 10.42
N VAL A 22 3.92 -9.65 9.96
CA VAL A 22 2.88 -8.79 9.37
C VAL A 22 2.42 -7.74 10.38
N ALA A 23 2.15 -8.14 11.63
CA ALA A 23 1.74 -7.20 12.68
C ALA A 23 2.84 -6.16 12.98
N MET A 24 4.11 -6.57 12.96
CA MET A 24 5.25 -5.68 13.15
C MET A 24 5.38 -4.66 12.01
N TYR A 25 5.15 -5.06 10.76
CA TYR A 25 5.21 -4.16 9.61
C TYR A 25 4.23 -3.00 9.76
N HIS A 26 2.98 -3.30 10.13
CA HIS A 26 1.97 -2.28 10.40
C HIS A 26 2.31 -1.42 11.62
N ALA A 27 2.87 -2.00 12.68
CA ALA A 27 3.35 -1.23 13.83
C ALA A 27 4.45 -0.23 13.46
N LYS A 28 5.31 -0.55 12.48
CA LYS A 28 6.32 0.39 11.97
C LYS A 28 5.69 1.55 11.20
N ALA A 29 4.60 1.30 10.47
CA ALA A 29 3.88 2.34 9.71
C ALA A 29 3.10 3.30 10.63
N ALA A 30 2.58 2.81 11.76
CA ALA A 30 1.81 3.61 12.72
C ALA A 30 2.67 4.57 13.58
N GLY A 31 3.99 4.37 13.64
CA GLY A 31 4.92 5.25 14.36
C GLY A 31 5.86 4.51 15.30
N ARG A 32 6.66 5.26 16.08
CA ARG A 32 7.57 4.69 17.09
C ARG A 32 6.79 4.29 18.35
N ASN A 33 7.21 3.19 18.95
CA ASN A 33 6.75 2.69 20.25
C ASN A 33 5.29 2.19 20.30
N ASP A 34 4.81 1.62 19.20
CA ASP A 34 3.44 1.08 19.09
C ASP A 34 3.42 -0.45 19.08
N VAL A 35 2.31 -1.05 19.53
CA VAL A 35 2.10 -2.51 19.60
C VAL A 35 0.86 -2.89 18.80
N HIS A 36 1.02 -3.78 17.83
CA HIS A 36 -0.07 -4.23 16.99
C HIS A 36 -0.23 -5.74 17.09
N PHE A 37 -1.47 -6.18 17.30
CA PHE A 37 -1.85 -7.58 17.21
C PHE A 37 -2.14 -7.94 15.77
N PHE A 38 -1.83 -9.17 15.37
CA PHE A 38 -2.16 -9.65 14.06
C PHE A 38 -3.69 -9.63 13.83
N SER A 39 -4.08 -9.28 12.62
CA SER A 39 -5.44 -9.48 12.12
C SER A 39 -5.38 -9.94 10.68
N LEU A 40 -6.38 -10.71 10.25
CA LEU A 40 -6.48 -11.15 8.86
C LEU A 40 -6.56 -9.96 7.88
N ALA A 41 -7.15 -8.84 8.31
CA ALA A 41 -7.18 -7.60 7.55
C ALA A 41 -5.77 -7.07 7.28
N MET A 42 -4.88 -7.10 8.27
CA MET A 42 -3.48 -6.67 8.12
C MET A 42 -2.71 -7.56 7.15
N ARG A 43 -2.96 -8.88 7.15
CA ARG A 43 -2.38 -9.81 6.17
C ARG A 43 -2.77 -9.42 4.75
N ARG A 44 -4.07 -9.24 4.49
CA ARG A 44 -4.58 -8.84 3.16
C ARG A 44 -3.99 -7.51 2.69
N THR A 45 -3.87 -6.53 3.58
CA THR A 45 -3.25 -5.24 3.23
C THR A 45 -1.77 -5.40 2.91
N SER A 46 -1.05 -6.26 3.64
CA SER A 46 0.37 -6.54 3.39
C SER A 46 0.58 -7.28 2.06
N GLU A 47 -0.27 -8.25 1.74
CA GLU A 47 -0.26 -8.98 0.46
C GLU A 47 -0.54 -8.02 -0.71
N ALA A 48 -1.58 -7.19 -0.61
CA ALA A 48 -1.89 -6.20 -1.63
C ALA A 48 -0.76 -5.17 -1.84
N ALA A 49 -0.07 -4.77 -0.76
CA ALA A 49 1.09 -3.89 -0.85
C ALA A 49 2.27 -4.56 -1.56
N GLN A 50 2.53 -5.85 -1.29
CA GLN A 50 3.56 -6.62 -1.98
C GLN A 50 3.25 -6.80 -3.47
N GLU A 51 1.99 -7.10 -3.82
CA GLU A 51 1.55 -7.20 -5.21
C GLU A 51 1.71 -5.87 -5.95
N LEU A 52 1.32 -4.77 -5.31
CA LEU A 52 1.50 -3.41 -5.83
C LEU A 52 2.98 -3.10 -6.08
N GLU A 53 3.86 -3.39 -5.11
CA GLU A 53 5.30 -3.15 -5.23
C GLU A 53 5.92 -3.99 -6.35
N ALA A 54 5.55 -5.27 -6.44
CA ALA A 54 5.99 -6.16 -7.51
C ALA A 54 5.52 -5.67 -8.89
N GLY A 55 4.27 -5.21 -8.98
CA GLY A 55 3.70 -4.67 -10.22
C GLY A 55 4.38 -3.38 -10.68
N ILE A 56 4.62 -2.43 -9.76
CA ILE A 56 5.26 -1.15 -10.08
C ILE A 56 6.72 -1.33 -10.49
N ARG A 57 7.46 -2.28 -9.90
CA ARG A 57 8.90 -2.48 -10.15
C ARG A 57 9.24 -2.69 -11.63
N GLY A 58 8.32 -3.22 -12.43
CA GLY A 58 8.46 -3.36 -13.89
C GLY A 58 7.51 -2.50 -14.71
N ALA A 59 6.68 -1.65 -14.09
CA ALA A 59 5.64 -0.91 -14.79
C ALA A 59 6.18 0.10 -15.81
N SER A 60 7.36 0.68 -15.54
CA SER A 60 8.01 1.59 -16.49
C SER A 60 8.54 0.89 -17.73
N GLU A 61 9.08 -0.33 -17.57
CA GLU A 61 9.61 -1.12 -18.69
C GLU A 61 8.48 -1.73 -19.55
N LYS A 62 7.29 -1.89 -18.97
CA LYS A 62 6.09 -2.45 -19.61
C LYS A 62 5.15 -1.40 -20.21
N ASP A 63 5.56 -0.13 -20.29
CA ASP A 63 4.72 0.99 -20.76
C ASP A 63 3.37 1.12 -20.03
N GLN A 64 3.33 0.75 -18.75
CA GLN A 64 2.12 0.79 -17.93
C GLN A 64 1.93 2.12 -17.20
N LEU A 65 2.93 2.99 -17.24
CA LEU A 65 2.91 4.31 -16.62
C LEU A 65 2.63 5.38 -17.67
N PHE A 66 1.66 6.25 -17.42
CA PHE A 66 1.32 7.35 -18.32
C PHE A 66 0.99 8.64 -17.55
N LEU A 67 1.25 9.79 -18.16
CA LEU A 67 0.90 11.09 -17.58
C LEU A 67 -0.48 11.53 -18.07
N ALA A 68 -1.37 11.80 -17.11
CA ALA A 68 -2.63 12.48 -17.34
C ALA A 68 -2.47 13.97 -17.03
N PHE A 69 -3.10 14.82 -17.83
CA PHE A 69 -3.03 16.28 -17.68
C PHE A 69 -4.43 16.87 -17.48
N PRO A 70 -5.03 16.74 -16.28
CA PRO A 70 -6.31 17.40 -16.00
C PRO A 70 -6.15 18.93 -16.08
N PRO A 71 -7.12 19.64 -16.69
CA PRO A 71 -7.08 21.08 -16.78
C PRO A 71 -7.38 21.73 -15.42
N ARG A 72 -6.65 22.80 -15.11
CA ARG A 72 -6.99 23.75 -14.05
C ARG A 72 -7.78 24.89 -14.67
N VAL A 73 -9.01 25.08 -14.20
CA VAL A 73 -9.95 26.07 -14.74
C VAL A 73 -10.19 27.17 -13.72
N CYS A 74 -10.09 28.42 -14.15
CA CYS A 74 -10.50 29.55 -13.34
C CYS A 74 -12.03 29.65 -13.34
N LEU A 75 -12.69 29.59 -12.17
CA LEU A 75 -14.16 29.52 -12.06
C LEU A 75 -14.90 30.73 -12.66
N ARG A 76 -14.26 31.90 -12.69
CA ARG A 76 -14.71 33.09 -13.44
C ARG A 76 -13.43 33.72 -13.98
N PRO A 77 -13.14 33.67 -15.29
CA PRO A 77 -14.05 33.61 -16.45
C PRO A 77 -14.28 32.24 -17.13
N GLY A 78 -13.95 31.12 -16.49
CA GLY A 78 -14.11 29.78 -17.08
C GLY A 78 -12.95 29.36 -18.01
N THR A 79 -11.83 30.07 -17.97
CA THR A 79 -10.67 29.79 -18.82
C THR A 79 -9.75 28.75 -18.20
N ILE A 80 -9.11 27.95 -19.06
CA ILE A 80 -8.02 27.06 -18.66
C ILE A 80 -6.81 27.92 -18.32
N VAL A 81 -6.30 27.79 -17.11
CA VAL A 81 -5.12 28.52 -16.62
C VAL A 81 -3.88 27.63 -16.51
N GLY A 82 -4.03 26.33 -16.74
CA GLY A 82 -2.93 25.37 -16.79
C GLY A 82 -3.44 23.94 -16.72
N ALA A 83 -2.51 23.01 -16.47
CA ALA A 83 -2.81 21.61 -16.17
C ALA A 83 -1.88 21.12 -15.06
N ASP A 84 -2.31 20.10 -14.33
CA ASP A 84 -1.43 19.34 -13.43
C ASP A 84 -0.89 18.12 -14.16
N SER A 85 0.35 17.70 -13.89
CA SER A 85 0.86 16.42 -14.37
C SER A 85 0.59 15.34 -13.32
N LEU A 86 -0.25 14.37 -13.67
CA LEU A 86 -0.57 13.24 -12.79
C LEU A 86 -0.05 11.94 -13.39
N LEU A 87 0.90 11.30 -12.72
CA LEU A 87 1.32 9.95 -13.09
C LEU A 87 0.20 8.96 -12.77
N ARG A 88 -0.14 8.11 -13.75
CA ARG A 88 -1.14 7.06 -13.66
C ARG A 88 -0.51 5.72 -14.02
N TRP A 89 -1.02 4.66 -13.41
CA TRP A 89 -0.61 3.28 -13.68
C TRP A 89 -1.79 2.47 -14.19
N ARG A 90 -1.57 1.69 -15.25
CA ARG A 90 -2.51 0.73 -15.83
C ARG A 90 -1.81 -0.62 -15.99
N PRO A 91 -1.90 -1.51 -14.98
CA PRO A 91 -1.29 -2.83 -15.02
C PRO A 91 -1.87 -3.74 -16.11
#